data_AF-A0A960QNW0-F1
#
_entry.id   AF-A0A960QNW0-F1
#
_cell.length_a   1.000
_cell.length_b   1.000
_cell.length_c   1.000
_cell.angle_alpha   90.00
_cell.angle_beta   90.00
_cell.angle_gamma   90.00
#
_symmetry.space_group_name_H-M   'P 1'
#
loop_
_entity.id
_entity.type
_entity.pdbx_description
1 polymer ?
#
loop_
_entity_poly.entity_id
_entity_poly.type
_entity_poly.pdbx_seq_one_letter_code
_entity_poly.pdbx_strand_id
1 'polypeptide(L)'
;MTIHLLSDQTINKIAAGEVIENPASVVKELVENSLDAKGDLITIEIERGGFSLIRISDNGTGMGQEDLLLSLERHATSKIRTAQDLIQILTMGFRGEALASIGAISKIKILTTKEKMDHGYEVSCNGGKISSPQPAARSQGTTIEVRSLFYNVPARLKFQKSVKANQNAITKLIRKFSLAYPQKTFRYFSDGKEMMNLVSGELKERCREVLGESFINDASRIDFSEKDAHIKGWIGSPVYAKTNRMGQYLFVNGRAVISPQISQAIYEGYGTRLGVNLHPTYVLQMTLPPEWIDVNVHPQKREIRLREEKGVQMMVRQAILSGFKGREKRISSPKMEWSFDSPLKLQETFDEPIQSFTFDSQEEDLPVIGLFDSYLILHQTPLINLPNEGGIFLIDLEAATARILYERFLKKEIAPFQTLLFPLTLEFTPHEKEQLSLYIEEIKAMGIDIRPFGETTFIVDALSSDIEEEKLQGLLESLAQIFDQNLVQKEREKKLALSASYSARSQTKGWTLVEAKQTVKALLKTSSPYDCPKGMKTIVALSHDGIKKLFQKKNS
;
A
#
# COMPACT_ATOMS: atom_id res chain seq x y z
N MET A 1 10.52 -18.86 -40.71
CA MET A 1 10.69 -19.82 -39.60
C MET A 1 9.69 -20.95 -39.78
N THR A 2 10.13 -22.20 -39.64
CA THR A 2 9.27 -23.39 -39.70
C THR A 2 8.77 -23.74 -38.29
N ILE A 3 7.47 -23.99 -38.16
CA ILE A 3 6.82 -24.36 -36.90
C ILE A 3 7.20 -25.82 -36.57
N HIS A 4 7.56 -26.10 -35.31
CA HIS A 4 7.87 -27.44 -34.82
C HIS A 4 7.28 -27.68 -33.43
N LEU A 5 7.02 -28.94 -33.10
CA LEU A 5 6.56 -29.36 -31.77
C LEU A 5 7.69 -29.25 -30.75
N LEU A 6 7.38 -28.71 -29.57
CA LEU A 6 8.30 -28.66 -28.45
C LEU A 6 8.38 -30.02 -27.76
N SER A 7 9.56 -30.37 -27.21
CA SER A 7 9.69 -31.55 -26.36
C SER A 7 8.90 -31.38 -25.06
N ASP A 8 8.42 -32.48 -24.46
CA ASP A 8 7.71 -32.47 -23.18
C ASP A 8 8.52 -31.79 -22.07
N GLN A 9 9.85 -31.95 -22.08
CA GLN A 9 10.73 -31.26 -21.13
C GLN A 9 10.72 -29.74 -21.32
N THR A 10 10.67 -29.25 -22.55
CA THR A 10 10.59 -27.82 -22.84
C THR A 10 9.22 -27.26 -22.44
N ILE A 11 8.15 -27.98 -22.75
CA ILE A 11 6.77 -27.62 -22.36
C ILE A 11 6.66 -27.53 -20.84
N ASN A 12 7.19 -28.52 -20.12
CA ASN A 12 7.15 -28.57 -18.65
C ASN A 12 7.94 -27.42 -18.02
N LYS A 13 9.08 -27.03 -18.61
CA LYS A 13 9.86 -25.87 -18.13
C LYS A 13 9.14 -24.53 -18.38
N ILE A 14 8.45 -24.39 -19.51
CA ILE A 14 7.67 -23.19 -19.83
C ILE A 14 6.45 -23.08 -18.92
N ALA A 15 5.70 -24.17 -18.72
CA ALA A 15 4.53 -24.16 -17.85
C ALA A 15 4.90 -23.95 -16.37
N ALA A 16 6.00 -24.55 -15.90
CA ALA A 16 6.55 -24.24 -14.57
C ALA A 16 7.02 -22.77 -14.47
N GLY A 17 7.45 -22.21 -15.62
CA GLY A 17 7.59 -20.78 -15.94
C GLY A 17 6.41 -19.92 -15.47
N GLU A 18 5.20 -20.36 -15.74
CA GLU A 18 3.99 -19.55 -15.50
C GLU A 18 3.43 -19.77 -14.08
N VAL A 19 3.64 -20.96 -13.50
CA VAL A 19 3.08 -21.33 -12.18
C VAL A 19 3.98 -20.90 -11.01
N ILE A 20 5.31 -21.05 -11.13
CA ILE A 20 6.26 -20.84 -10.01
C ILE A 20 7.18 -19.66 -10.27
N GLU A 21 6.77 -18.46 -9.84
CA GLU A 21 7.49 -17.20 -10.09
C GLU A 21 8.84 -17.05 -9.40
N ASN A 22 8.90 -17.43 -8.11
CA ASN A 22 10.02 -17.16 -7.22
C ASN A 22 10.02 -18.15 -6.03
N PRO A 23 11.08 -18.19 -5.19
CA PRO A 23 11.14 -19.05 -4.01
C PRO A 23 9.95 -18.91 -3.05
N ALA A 24 9.40 -17.70 -2.88
CA ALA A 24 8.25 -17.49 -2.00
C ALA A 24 6.96 -18.14 -2.55
N SER A 25 6.80 -18.22 -3.88
CA SER A 25 5.70 -18.96 -4.50
C SER A 25 5.80 -20.46 -4.21
N VAL A 26 7.01 -21.04 -4.22
CA VAL A 26 7.23 -22.45 -3.83
C VAL A 26 6.83 -22.67 -2.37
N VAL A 27 7.33 -21.83 -1.45
CA VAL A 27 6.97 -21.93 -0.03
C VAL A 27 5.46 -21.81 0.18
N LYS A 28 4.80 -20.88 -0.54
CA LYS A 28 3.34 -20.70 -0.46
C LYS A 28 2.60 -22.00 -0.76
N GLU A 29 2.85 -22.59 -1.93
CA GLU A 29 2.12 -23.79 -2.39
C GLU A 29 2.37 -24.99 -1.46
N LEU A 30 3.62 -25.16 -1.01
CA LEU A 30 3.98 -26.27 -0.12
C LEU A 30 3.39 -26.10 1.29
N VAL A 31 3.39 -24.89 1.85
CA VAL A 31 2.72 -24.62 3.15
C VAL A 31 1.21 -24.79 3.04
N GLU A 32 0.59 -24.34 1.94
CA GLU A 32 -0.85 -24.59 1.69
C GLU A 32 -1.16 -26.09 1.61
N ASN A 33 -0.29 -26.89 0.99
CA ASN A 33 -0.45 -28.35 0.98
C ASN A 33 -0.34 -28.97 2.38
N SER A 34 0.60 -28.53 3.20
CA SER A 34 0.71 -28.97 4.60
C SER A 34 -0.53 -28.61 5.43
N LEU A 35 -1.10 -27.42 5.21
CA LEU A 35 -2.34 -26.97 5.86
C LEU A 35 -3.56 -27.79 5.40
N ASP A 36 -3.68 -28.04 4.10
CA ASP A 36 -4.75 -28.88 3.52
C ASP A 36 -4.64 -30.33 4.03
N ALA A 37 -3.42 -30.84 4.27
CA ALA A 37 -3.16 -32.13 4.89
C ALA A 37 -3.42 -32.17 6.41
N LYS A 38 -4.04 -31.11 6.96
CA LYS A 38 -4.39 -30.94 8.37
C LYS A 38 -3.21 -30.96 9.35
N GLY A 39 -1.97 -30.72 8.89
CA GLY A 39 -0.80 -30.68 9.76
C GLY A 39 -0.96 -29.65 10.89
N ASP A 40 -0.59 -30.02 12.11
CA ASP A 40 -0.60 -29.16 13.31
C ASP A 40 0.74 -28.47 13.56
N LEU A 41 1.83 -29.07 13.11
CA LEU A 41 3.19 -28.56 13.16
C LEU A 41 3.74 -28.48 11.74
N ILE A 42 4.13 -27.27 11.32
CA ILE A 42 4.75 -27.03 10.02
C ILE A 42 6.12 -26.40 10.27
N THR A 43 7.17 -27.11 9.87
CA THR A 43 8.55 -26.64 9.94
C THR A 43 9.01 -26.25 8.54
N ILE A 44 9.45 -25.01 8.38
CA ILE A 44 9.97 -24.44 7.15
C ILE A 44 11.45 -24.10 7.35
N GLU A 45 12.30 -24.58 6.46
CA GLU A 45 13.72 -24.27 6.45
C GLU A 45 14.13 -23.82 5.06
N ILE A 46 14.88 -22.71 4.98
CA ILE A 46 15.41 -22.22 3.71
C ILE A 46 16.91 -21.94 3.81
N GLU A 47 17.61 -22.08 2.69
CA GLU A 47 19.01 -21.66 2.55
C GLU A 47 19.17 -20.75 1.33
N ARG A 48 20.02 -19.73 1.46
CA ARG A 48 20.28 -18.72 0.44
C ARG A 48 18.99 -18.15 -0.15
N GLY A 49 18.03 -17.80 0.72
CA GLY A 49 16.74 -17.21 0.31
C GLY A 49 15.83 -18.17 -0.46
N GLY A 50 16.05 -19.48 -0.35
CA GLY A 50 15.26 -20.53 -0.99
C GLY A 50 15.78 -21.00 -2.35
N PHE A 51 16.93 -20.47 -2.82
CA PHE A 51 17.55 -20.96 -4.06
C PHE A 51 18.32 -22.27 -3.85
N SER A 52 19.00 -22.41 -2.71
CA SER A 52 19.78 -23.60 -2.39
C SER A 52 18.88 -24.73 -1.91
N LEU A 53 18.08 -24.44 -0.88
CA LEU A 53 17.19 -25.38 -0.22
C LEU A 53 15.90 -24.67 0.21
N ILE A 54 14.77 -25.34 -0.01
CA ILE A 54 13.50 -25.12 0.69
C ILE A 54 13.07 -26.49 1.22
N ARG A 55 12.98 -26.65 2.53
CA ARG A 55 12.49 -27.86 3.18
C ARG A 55 11.25 -27.52 3.98
N ILE A 56 10.14 -28.19 3.68
CA ILE A 56 8.88 -28.06 4.44
C ILE A 56 8.51 -29.43 4.97
N SER A 57 8.32 -29.50 6.29
CA SER A 57 7.99 -30.73 7.00
C SER A 57 6.75 -30.52 7.85
N ASP A 58 5.76 -31.38 7.67
CA ASP A 58 4.52 -31.40 8.45
C ASP A 58 4.25 -32.75 9.10
N ASN A 59 3.34 -32.75 10.07
CA ASN A 59 2.76 -33.93 10.72
C ASN A 59 1.31 -34.19 10.26
N GLY A 60 0.98 -33.85 9.01
CA GLY A 60 -0.37 -34.04 8.44
C GLY A 60 -0.72 -35.50 8.17
N THR A 61 -1.74 -35.74 7.35
CA THR A 61 -2.23 -37.10 7.03
C THR A 61 -1.23 -37.97 6.26
N GLY A 62 -0.26 -37.34 5.57
CA GLY A 62 0.66 -38.03 4.67
C GLY A 62 0.01 -38.57 3.40
N MET A 63 0.78 -39.29 2.59
CA MET A 63 0.36 -39.92 1.33
C MET A 63 0.78 -41.40 1.30
N GLY A 64 0.01 -42.24 0.58
CA GLY A 64 0.43 -43.62 0.26
C GLY A 64 1.38 -43.65 -0.94
N GLN A 65 1.89 -44.83 -1.30
CA GLN A 65 2.81 -44.99 -2.43
C GLN A 65 2.22 -44.53 -3.76
N GLU A 66 0.98 -44.90 -4.06
CA GLU A 66 0.28 -44.51 -5.30
C GLU A 66 0.00 -43.00 -5.34
N ASP A 67 -0.54 -42.46 -4.23
CA ASP A 67 -0.81 -41.02 -4.07
C ASP A 67 0.48 -40.20 -4.21
N LEU A 68 1.61 -40.70 -3.72
CA LEU A 68 2.92 -40.04 -3.82
C LEU A 68 3.38 -39.91 -5.27
N LEU A 69 3.24 -40.99 -6.06
CA LEU A 69 3.56 -40.94 -7.50
C LEU A 69 2.63 -39.98 -8.23
N LEU A 70 1.32 -40.10 -7.99
CA LEU A 70 0.32 -39.23 -8.59
C LEU A 70 0.54 -37.75 -8.23
N SER A 71 1.03 -37.44 -7.03
CA SER A 71 1.29 -36.06 -6.61
C SER A 71 2.33 -35.32 -7.45
N LEU A 72 3.18 -36.06 -8.18
CA LEU A 72 4.21 -35.51 -9.07
C LEU A 72 3.79 -35.50 -10.54
N GLU A 73 2.64 -36.09 -10.88
CA GLU A 73 2.05 -36.04 -12.21
C GLU A 73 1.25 -34.75 -12.42
N ARG A 74 1.14 -34.29 -13.67
CA ARG A 74 0.30 -33.12 -14.00
C ARG A 74 -1.18 -33.51 -14.00
N HIS A 75 -2.04 -32.55 -13.66
CA HIS A 75 -3.50 -32.70 -13.63
C HIS A 75 -4.01 -33.74 -12.63
N ALA A 76 -3.18 -34.16 -11.68
CA ALA A 76 -3.54 -35.08 -10.62
C ALA A 76 -3.81 -34.30 -9.32
N THR A 77 -5.03 -34.37 -8.81
CA THR A 77 -5.43 -33.69 -7.56
C THR A 77 -6.43 -34.53 -6.79
N SER A 78 -6.28 -34.59 -5.48
CA SER A 78 -7.26 -35.22 -4.59
C SER A 78 -8.40 -34.28 -4.19
N LYS A 79 -8.35 -33.01 -4.64
CA LYS A 79 -9.16 -31.90 -4.10
C LYS A 79 -10.41 -31.55 -4.92
N ILE A 80 -10.51 -31.99 -6.17
CA ILE A 80 -11.68 -31.83 -7.04
C ILE A 80 -11.87 -33.10 -7.88
N ARG A 81 -13.12 -33.56 -8.06
CA ARG A 81 -13.46 -34.75 -8.86
C ARG A 81 -14.38 -34.41 -10.03
N THR A 82 -15.16 -33.33 -9.94
CA THR A 82 -16.14 -32.93 -10.95
C THR A 82 -16.07 -31.44 -11.28
N ALA A 83 -16.61 -31.03 -12.44
CA ALA A 83 -16.69 -29.63 -12.81
C ALA A 83 -17.58 -28.79 -11.86
N GLN A 84 -18.53 -29.42 -11.15
CA GLN A 84 -19.30 -28.77 -10.08
C GLN A 84 -18.44 -28.44 -8.84
N ASP A 85 -17.40 -29.23 -8.55
CA ASP A 85 -16.50 -28.98 -7.40
C ASP A 85 -15.67 -27.70 -7.57
N LEU A 86 -15.49 -27.21 -8.81
CA LEU A 86 -14.87 -25.91 -9.11
C LEU A 86 -15.72 -24.73 -8.61
N ILE A 87 -17.00 -24.92 -8.35
CA ILE A 87 -17.93 -23.88 -7.90
C ILE A 87 -17.96 -23.79 -6.37
N GLN A 88 -17.60 -24.86 -5.64
CA GLN A 88 -17.69 -24.97 -4.18
C GLN A 88 -16.32 -25.02 -3.47
N ILE A 89 -15.27 -24.41 -4.04
CA ILE A 89 -13.89 -24.62 -3.60
C ILE A 89 -13.63 -24.09 -2.19
N LEU A 90 -13.66 -24.99 -1.19
CA LEU A 90 -13.24 -24.76 0.19
C LEU A 90 -11.73 -25.00 0.43
N THR A 91 -11.02 -25.66 -0.48
CA THR A 91 -9.59 -26.06 -0.32
C THR A 91 -8.61 -25.03 -0.91
N MET A 92 -7.39 -24.91 -0.36
CA MET A 92 -6.46 -23.82 -0.68
C MET A 92 -5.85 -23.93 -2.09
N GLY A 93 -5.57 -25.15 -2.58
CA GLY A 93 -5.13 -25.44 -3.96
C GLY A 93 -6.10 -26.37 -4.69
N PHE A 94 -6.25 -26.29 -6.02
CA PHE A 94 -7.11 -27.22 -6.78
C PHE A 94 -6.51 -27.76 -8.09
N ARG A 95 -5.40 -27.17 -8.58
CA ARG A 95 -4.93 -27.40 -9.95
C ARG A 95 -4.12 -28.68 -10.17
N GLY A 96 -3.63 -29.34 -9.11
CA GLY A 96 -2.83 -30.56 -9.27
C GLY A 96 -1.53 -30.38 -10.08
N GLU A 97 -1.00 -29.15 -10.12
CA GLU A 97 0.13 -28.78 -10.99
C GLU A 97 1.35 -28.27 -10.24
N ALA A 98 1.21 -27.92 -8.95
CA ALA A 98 2.26 -27.24 -8.19
C ALA A 98 3.52 -28.10 -8.02
N LEU A 99 3.37 -29.33 -7.50
CA LEU A 99 4.51 -30.21 -7.23
C LEU A 99 5.22 -30.65 -8.52
N ALA A 100 4.45 -31.03 -9.55
CA ALA A 100 4.98 -31.35 -10.88
C ALA A 100 5.79 -30.17 -11.46
N SER A 101 5.25 -28.95 -11.37
CA SER A 101 5.91 -27.73 -11.85
C SER A 101 7.21 -27.45 -11.10
N ILE A 102 7.20 -27.56 -9.77
CA ILE A 102 8.41 -27.39 -8.96
C ILE A 102 9.45 -28.47 -9.35
N GLY A 103 9.02 -29.71 -9.57
CA GLY A 103 9.89 -30.83 -9.93
C GLY A 103 10.57 -30.65 -11.28
N ALA A 104 9.91 -30.00 -12.24
CA ALA A 104 10.47 -29.70 -13.55
C ALA A 104 11.65 -28.71 -13.51
N ILE A 105 11.69 -27.81 -12.53
CA ILE A 105 12.66 -26.71 -12.43
C ILE A 105 13.62 -26.81 -11.24
N SER A 106 13.60 -27.94 -10.53
CA SER A 106 14.40 -28.16 -9.31
C SER A 106 14.78 -29.63 -9.14
N LYS A 107 15.40 -29.94 -8.00
CA LYS A 107 15.64 -31.31 -7.52
C LYS A 107 14.81 -31.51 -6.26
N ILE A 108 13.72 -32.26 -6.37
CA ILE A 108 12.81 -32.54 -5.27
C ILE A 108 13.11 -33.90 -4.65
N LYS A 109 13.05 -33.99 -3.33
CA LYS A 109 12.92 -35.23 -2.57
C LYS A 109 11.70 -35.14 -1.66
N ILE A 110 10.78 -36.10 -1.77
CA ILE A 110 9.56 -36.18 -0.95
C ILE A 110 9.66 -37.43 -0.10
N LEU A 111 9.44 -37.27 1.20
CA LEU A 111 9.36 -38.33 2.18
C LEU A 111 8.01 -38.23 2.89
N THR A 112 7.20 -39.28 2.86
CA THR A 112 5.84 -39.22 3.41
C THR A 112 5.42 -40.55 4.03
N THR A 113 4.66 -40.47 5.12
CA THR A 113 4.05 -41.63 5.77
C THR A 113 2.59 -41.33 6.03
N LYS A 114 1.70 -42.15 5.47
CA LYS A 114 0.26 -42.05 5.70
C LYS A 114 -0.10 -42.54 7.11
N GLU A 115 -1.16 -41.98 7.69
CA GLU A 115 -1.67 -42.42 8.99
C GLU A 115 -1.88 -43.96 9.01
N LYS A 116 -1.48 -44.61 10.10
CA LYS A 116 -1.62 -46.06 10.33
C LYS A 116 -0.85 -46.96 9.35
N MET A 117 0.24 -46.47 8.76
CA MET A 117 1.19 -47.31 8.02
C MET A 117 2.49 -47.54 8.80
N ASP A 118 3.06 -48.73 8.64
CA ASP A 118 4.28 -49.16 9.34
C ASP A 118 5.55 -48.48 8.84
N HIS A 119 5.55 -48.02 7.59
CA HIS A 119 6.66 -47.30 6.97
C HIS A 119 6.16 -46.24 5.99
N GLY A 120 7.04 -45.29 5.68
CA GLY A 120 6.80 -44.27 4.67
C GLY A 120 7.44 -44.63 3.34
N TYR A 121 7.27 -43.74 2.38
CA TYR A 121 7.90 -43.81 1.08
C TYR A 121 8.68 -42.55 0.78
N GLU A 122 9.80 -42.74 0.08
CA GLU A 122 10.62 -41.69 -0.47
C GLU A 122 10.56 -41.72 -2.00
N VAL A 123 10.44 -40.55 -2.62
CA VAL A 123 10.60 -40.41 -4.07
C VAL A 123 11.42 -39.17 -4.39
N SER A 124 12.19 -39.22 -5.47
CA SER A 124 12.96 -38.09 -5.98
C SER A 124 12.46 -37.68 -7.35
N CYS A 125 12.38 -36.37 -7.61
CA CYS A 125 12.06 -35.81 -8.92
C CYS A 125 13.11 -34.78 -9.32
N ASN A 126 13.88 -35.09 -10.37
CA ASN A 126 14.99 -34.25 -10.82
C ASN A 126 14.72 -33.70 -12.22
N GLY A 127 14.35 -32.43 -12.32
CA GLY A 127 14.03 -31.81 -13.61
C GLY A 127 12.88 -32.51 -14.34
N GLY A 128 11.87 -32.99 -13.60
CA GLY A 128 10.70 -33.70 -14.11
C GLY A 128 10.88 -35.21 -14.26
N LYS A 129 12.08 -35.76 -14.02
CA LYS A 129 12.31 -37.22 -14.02
C LYS A 129 12.06 -37.79 -12.62
N ILE A 130 11.01 -38.60 -12.48
CA ILE A 130 10.56 -39.21 -11.23
C ILE A 130 11.25 -40.56 -11.04
N SER A 131 11.77 -40.83 -9.84
CA SER A 131 12.33 -42.14 -9.46
C SER A 131 11.23 -43.11 -9.01
N SER A 132 11.54 -44.41 -8.94
CA SER A 132 10.65 -45.34 -8.24
C SER A 132 10.57 -45.01 -6.74
N PRO A 133 9.39 -45.13 -6.10
CA PRO A 133 9.26 -44.93 -4.66
C PRO A 133 10.02 -46.02 -3.91
N GLN A 134 10.75 -45.63 -2.87
CA GLN A 134 11.52 -46.53 -2.01
C GLN A 134 10.96 -46.50 -0.58
N PRO A 135 10.90 -47.63 0.14
CA PRO A 135 10.55 -47.63 1.56
C PRO A 135 11.52 -46.76 2.37
N ALA A 136 10.98 -45.96 3.29
CA ALA A 136 11.79 -45.07 4.11
C ALA A 136 11.17 -44.83 5.50
N ALA A 137 12.03 -44.61 6.48
CA ALA A 137 11.61 -44.39 7.86
C ALA A 137 11.24 -42.92 8.09
N ARG A 138 9.97 -42.67 8.41
CA ARG A 138 9.47 -41.34 8.81
C ARG A 138 8.22 -41.51 9.68
N SER A 139 8.09 -40.67 10.71
CA SER A 139 6.80 -40.49 11.40
C SER A 139 5.73 -39.98 10.44
N GLN A 140 4.47 -40.07 10.84
CA GLN A 140 3.33 -39.57 10.08
C GLN A 140 3.53 -38.12 9.54
N GLY A 141 3.06 -37.88 8.32
CA GLY A 141 3.06 -36.58 7.65
C GLY A 141 3.93 -36.56 6.38
N THR A 142 4.32 -35.37 5.93
CA THR A 142 5.14 -35.21 4.70
C THR A 142 6.31 -34.24 4.88
N THR A 143 7.47 -34.58 4.35
CA THR A 143 8.64 -33.71 4.20
C THR A 143 8.97 -33.56 2.72
N ILE A 144 9.03 -32.32 2.25
CA ILE A 144 9.37 -31.98 0.87
C ILE A 144 10.63 -31.13 0.90
N GLU A 145 11.70 -31.62 0.30
CA GLU A 145 12.94 -30.89 0.05
C GLU A 145 13.01 -30.47 -1.41
N VAL A 146 13.16 -29.18 -1.67
CA VAL A 146 13.39 -28.59 -2.98
C VAL A 146 14.78 -28.00 -3.01
N ARG A 147 15.66 -28.55 -3.85
CA ARG A 147 17.06 -28.13 -3.99
C ARG A 147 17.34 -27.53 -5.36
N SER A 148 18.28 -26.57 -5.38
CA SER A 148 18.79 -25.95 -6.60
C SER A 148 17.66 -25.39 -7.50
N LEU A 149 16.80 -24.54 -6.95
CA LEU A 149 15.68 -23.98 -7.69
C LEU A 149 16.17 -23.18 -8.91
N PHE A 150 15.57 -23.42 -10.07
CA PHE A 150 15.91 -22.85 -11.38
C PHE A 150 17.27 -23.29 -11.98
N TYR A 151 17.92 -24.35 -11.46
CA TYR A 151 19.24 -24.78 -11.97
C TYR A 151 19.27 -25.09 -13.48
N ASN A 152 18.14 -25.54 -14.03
CA ASN A 152 17.99 -25.91 -15.45
C ASN A 152 17.21 -24.86 -16.28
N VAL A 153 17.02 -23.65 -15.72
CA VAL A 153 16.37 -22.49 -16.35
C VAL A 153 17.16 -21.19 -16.05
N PRO A 154 18.42 -21.06 -16.53
CA PRO A 154 19.35 -20.03 -16.08
C PRO A 154 18.92 -18.59 -16.41
N ALA A 155 18.22 -18.38 -17.54
CA ALA A 155 17.66 -17.07 -17.87
C ALA A 155 16.73 -16.58 -16.75
N ARG A 156 15.86 -17.46 -16.25
CA ARG A 156 14.93 -17.14 -15.16
C ARG A 156 15.64 -16.83 -13.85
N LEU A 157 16.69 -17.59 -13.53
CA LEU A 157 17.50 -17.36 -12.34
C LEU A 157 18.12 -15.95 -12.34
N LYS A 158 18.52 -15.41 -13.51
CA LYS A 158 19.08 -14.06 -13.64
C LYS A 158 18.07 -12.93 -13.36
N PHE A 159 16.78 -13.16 -13.62
CA PHE A 159 15.71 -12.17 -13.36
C PHE A 159 15.17 -12.24 -11.93
N GLN A 160 15.69 -13.12 -11.08
CA GLN A 160 15.24 -13.23 -9.69
C GLN A 160 15.74 -12.06 -8.85
N LYS A 161 14.93 -11.69 -7.85
CA LYS A 161 15.34 -10.73 -6.81
C LYS A 161 16.51 -11.28 -5.98
N SER A 162 17.16 -10.39 -5.22
CA SER A 162 18.26 -10.78 -4.34
C SER A 162 17.86 -11.85 -3.32
N VAL A 163 18.85 -12.59 -2.82
CA VAL A 163 18.67 -13.58 -1.74
C VAL A 163 17.93 -12.97 -0.55
N LYS A 164 18.30 -11.75 -0.14
CA LYS A 164 17.67 -11.05 0.98
C LYS A 164 16.22 -10.67 0.71
N ALA A 165 15.92 -10.20 -0.51
CA ALA A 165 14.56 -9.85 -0.90
C ALA A 165 13.63 -11.08 -0.87
N ASN A 166 14.10 -12.24 -1.34
CA ASN A 166 13.34 -13.49 -1.28
C ASN A 166 13.16 -13.99 0.15
N GLN A 167 14.20 -13.95 0.98
CA GLN A 167 14.09 -14.27 2.41
C GLN A 167 13.02 -13.40 3.11
N ASN A 168 13.03 -12.08 2.85
CA ASN A 168 12.04 -11.16 3.40
C ASN A 168 10.61 -11.47 2.90
N ALA A 169 10.46 -11.83 1.63
CA ALA A 169 9.17 -12.23 1.05
C ALA A 169 8.63 -13.52 1.71
N ILE A 170 9.48 -14.53 1.88
CA ILE A 170 9.14 -15.78 2.58
C ILE A 170 8.77 -15.50 4.05
N THR A 171 9.55 -14.68 4.74
CA THR A 171 9.28 -14.27 6.12
C THR A 171 7.91 -13.58 6.24
N LYS A 172 7.59 -12.67 5.32
CA LYS A 172 6.29 -11.98 5.28
C LYS A 172 5.14 -12.96 5.02
N LEU A 173 5.36 -13.94 4.15
CA LEU A 173 4.39 -14.98 3.82
C LEU A 173 4.10 -15.89 5.03
N ILE A 174 5.14 -16.35 5.73
CA ILE A 174 4.98 -17.21 6.94
C ILE A 174 4.21 -16.45 8.03
N ARG A 175 4.51 -15.16 8.25
CA ARG A 175 3.71 -14.31 9.16
C ARG A 175 2.23 -14.25 8.77
N LYS A 176 1.93 -14.21 7.47
CA LYS A 176 0.56 -14.20 6.96
C LYS A 176 -0.15 -15.53 7.28
N PHE A 177 0.50 -16.66 7.05
CA PHE A 177 -0.05 -17.98 7.38
C PHE A 177 -0.23 -18.18 8.88
N SER A 178 0.74 -17.75 9.70
CA SER A 178 0.66 -17.92 11.15
C SER A 178 -0.51 -17.13 11.75
N LEU A 179 -0.84 -15.95 11.20
CA LEU A 179 -2.01 -15.15 11.59
C LEU A 179 -3.33 -15.72 11.05
N ALA A 180 -3.31 -16.38 9.89
CA ALA A 180 -4.50 -17.06 9.35
C ALA A 180 -4.87 -18.29 10.19
N TYR A 181 -3.87 -19.02 10.68
CA TYR A 181 -4.03 -20.28 11.40
C TYR A 181 -3.33 -20.23 12.78
N PRO A 182 -3.79 -19.41 13.73
CA PRO A 182 -3.18 -19.28 15.05
C PRO A 182 -3.14 -20.60 15.83
N GLN A 183 -4.07 -21.51 15.57
CA GLN A 183 -4.14 -22.85 16.16
C GLN A 183 -3.05 -23.81 15.67
N LYS A 184 -2.25 -23.44 14.67
CA LYS A 184 -1.17 -24.26 14.09
C LYS A 184 0.19 -23.75 14.55
N THR A 185 1.14 -24.66 14.73
CA THR A 185 2.52 -24.34 15.10
C THR A 185 3.37 -24.14 13.84
N PHE A 186 4.09 -23.02 13.77
CA PHE A 186 5.03 -22.72 12.68
C PHE A 186 6.44 -22.55 13.21
N ARG A 187 7.38 -23.34 12.69
CA ARG A 187 8.82 -23.17 12.93
C ARG A 187 9.48 -22.74 11.63
N TYR A 188 10.27 -21.67 11.66
CA TYR A 188 10.91 -21.14 10.47
C TYR A 188 12.41 -20.92 10.71
N PHE A 189 13.23 -21.53 9.86
CA PHE A 189 14.68 -21.44 9.85
C PHE A 189 15.17 -20.81 8.54
N SER A 190 16.19 -19.96 8.64
CA SER A 190 16.91 -19.42 7.49
C SER A 190 18.40 -19.59 7.72
N ASP A 191 19.07 -20.29 6.80
CA ASP A 191 20.52 -20.50 6.83
C ASP A 191 20.98 -21.08 8.19
N GLY A 192 20.24 -22.07 8.69
CA GLY A 192 20.47 -22.73 9.98
C GLY A 192 20.02 -21.95 11.23
N LYS A 193 19.64 -20.68 11.10
CA LYS A 193 19.17 -19.85 12.23
C LYS A 193 17.66 -19.92 12.41
N GLU A 194 17.19 -20.15 13.64
CA GLU A 194 15.77 -20.05 13.97
C GLU A 194 15.31 -18.59 13.90
N MET A 195 14.39 -18.32 12.98
CA MET A 195 13.85 -16.99 12.72
C MET A 195 12.50 -16.78 13.41
N MET A 196 11.68 -17.83 13.49
CA MET A 196 10.38 -17.81 14.18
C MET A 196 10.09 -19.19 14.77
N ASN A 197 9.56 -19.19 15.98
CA ASN A 197 8.96 -20.36 16.63
C ASN A 197 7.62 -19.91 17.22
N LEU A 198 6.55 -20.22 16.49
CA LEU A 198 5.20 -19.71 16.74
C LEU A 198 4.33 -20.90 17.15
N VAL A 199 4.18 -21.14 18.45
CA VAL A 199 3.44 -22.28 19.01
C VAL A 199 1.94 -22.08 18.82
N SER A 200 1.16 -23.16 18.66
CA SER A 200 -0.30 -23.08 18.57
C SER A 200 -0.89 -22.31 19.75
N GLY A 201 -1.89 -21.47 19.48
CA GLY A 201 -2.53 -20.66 20.50
C GLY A 201 -3.71 -19.85 19.98
N GLU A 202 -4.16 -18.90 20.79
CA GLU A 202 -5.21 -17.97 20.39
C GLU A 202 -4.70 -16.90 19.43
N LEU A 203 -5.62 -16.27 18.69
CA LEU A 203 -5.29 -15.19 17.77
C LEU A 203 -4.59 -14.01 18.46
N LYS A 204 -4.93 -13.72 19.71
CA LYS A 204 -4.33 -12.63 20.49
C LYS A 204 -2.83 -12.85 20.71
N GLU A 205 -2.46 -14.01 21.23
CA GLU A 205 -1.08 -14.42 21.47
C GLU A 205 -0.29 -14.46 20.16
N ARG A 206 -0.91 -14.98 19.08
CA ARG A 206 -0.28 -14.95 17.76
C ARG A 206 -0.05 -13.52 17.26
N CYS A 207 -1.00 -12.61 17.45
CA CYS A 207 -0.83 -11.20 17.10
C CYS A 207 0.33 -10.57 17.90
N ARG A 208 0.46 -10.89 19.19
CA ARG A 208 1.57 -10.42 20.03
C ARG A 208 2.93 -10.87 19.48
N GLU A 209 3.08 -12.14 19.12
CA GLU A 209 4.34 -12.67 18.60
C GLU A 209 4.72 -12.10 17.22
N VAL A 210 3.73 -11.85 16.35
CA VAL A 210 3.96 -11.42 14.96
C VAL A 210 4.05 -9.89 14.82
N LEU A 211 3.20 -9.15 15.54
CA LEU A 211 3.10 -7.69 15.46
C LEU A 211 3.78 -6.96 16.62
N GLY A 212 4.11 -7.66 17.72
CA GLY A 212 4.78 -7.13 18.90
C GLY A 212 3.83 -6.77 20.04
N GLU A 213 4.39 -6.67 21.26
CA GLU A 213 3.65 -6.35 22.49
C GLU A 213 2.97 -4.99 22.42
N SER A 214 3.64 -4.01 21.83
CA SER A 214 3.12 -2.65 21.70
C SER A 214 1.81 -2.60 20.91
N PHE A 215 1.67 -3.45 19.88
CA PHE A 215 0.42 -3.54 19.13
C PHE A 215 -0.71 -4.10 20.00
N ILE A 216 -0.50 -5.23 20.68
CA ILE A 216 -1.61 -5.92 21.37
C ILE A 216 -2.10 -5.17 22.60
N ASN A 217 -1.22 -4.42 23.28
CA ASN A 217 -1.57 -3.62 24.46
C ASN A 217 -2.59 -2.52 24.14
N ASP A 218 -2.47 -1.94 22.94
CA ASP A 218 -3.31 -0.83 22.50
C ASP A 218 -4.33 -1.24 21.42
N ALA A 219 -4.31 -2.49 20.95
CA ALA A 219 -5.28 -3.01 19.99
C ALA A 219 -6.64 -3.31 20.65
N SER A 220 -7.73 -3.02 19.94
CA SER A 220 -9.09 -3.38 20.32
C SER A 220 -9.47 -4.72 19.71
N ARG A 221 -10.10 -5.59 20.53
CA ARG A 221 -10.71 -6.82 20.03
C ARG A 221 -11.98 -6.49 19.26
N ILE A 222 -12.12 -7.09 18.09
CA ILE A 222 -13.36 -7.13 17.30
C ILE A 222 -13.98 -8.51 17.47
N ASP A 223 -15.27 -8.52 17.74
CA ASP A 223 -16.12 -9.71 17.76
C ASP A 223 -17.54 -9.25 17.40
N PHE A 224 -17.88 -9.34 16.11
CA PHE A 224 -19.11 -8.78 15.55
C PHE A 224 -19.78 -9.80 14.64
N SER A 225 -21.05 -10.10 14.91
CA SER A 225 -21.85 -11.02 14.11
C SER A 225 -23.08 -10.31 13.58
N GLU A 226 -23.41 -10.52 12.30
CA GLU A 226 -24.64 -10.06 11.70
C GLU A 226 -25.12 -11.10 10.68
N LYS A 227 -26.34 -11.63 10.88
CA LYS A 227 -26.87 -12.79 10.15
C LYS A 227 -25.89 -13.98 10.21
N ASP A 228 -25.56 -14.56 9.06
CA ASP A 228 -24.64 -15.70 8.92
C ASP A 228 -23.16 -15.29 8.75
N ALA A 229 -22.85 -14.00 8.90
CA ALA A 229 -21.51 -13.46 8.77
C ALA A 229 -20.94 -13.05 10.14
N HIS A 230 -19.64 -13.33 10.33
CA HIS A 230 -18.90 -13.06 11.57
C HIS A 230 -17.58 -12.39 11.27
N ILE A 231 -17.24 -11.35 12.01
CA ILE A 231 -15.96 -10.65 11.96
C ILE A 231 -15.33 -10.72 13.35
N LYS A 232 -14.17 -11.35 13.45
CA LYS A 232 -13.37 -11.40 14.68
C LYS A 232 -11.95 -10.95 14.41
N GLY A 233 -11.27 -10.38 15.40
CA GLY A 233 -9.89 -9.97 15.21
C GLY A 233 -9.41 -8.89 16.17
N TRP A 234 -8.36 -8.19 15.75
CA TRP A 234 -7.73 -7.11 16.50
C TRP A 234 -7.46 -5.92 15.58
N ILE A 235 -7.86 -4.74 16.01
CA ILE A 235 -7.61 -3.48 15.30
C ILE A 235 -6.71 -2.60 16.16
N GLY A 236 -5.67 -2.01 15.58
CA GLY A 236 -4.74 -1.16 16.30
C GLY A 236 -5.38 0.17 16.71
N SER A 237 -4.91 0.73 17.82
CA SER A 237 -5.20 2.14 18.11
C SER A 237 -4.70 3.03 16.96
N PRO A 238 -5.38 4.13 16.63
CA PRO A 238 -4.91 5.07 15.62
C PRO A 238 -3.49 5.62 15.88
N VAL A 239 -3.04 5.61 17.14
CA VAL A 239 -1.66 5.97 17.52
C VAL A 239 -0.62 5.00 16.94
N TYR A 240 -1.00 3.76 16.64
CA TYR A 240 -0.16 2.74 15.98
C TYR A 240 -0.38 2.67 14.46
N ALA A 241 -1.07 3.66 13.90
CA ALA A 241 -1.18 3.75 12.46
C ALA A 241 0.21 4.04 11.86
N LYS A 242 0.46 3.45 10.69
CA LYS A 242 1.76 3.50 10.01
C LYS A 242 1.67 4.36 8.76
N THR A 243 2.80 4.92 8.35
CA THR A 243 2.92 5.62 7.07
C THR A 243 2.89 4.68 5.86
N ASN A 244 2.90 3.37 6.09
CA ASN A 244 2.78 2.35 5.05
C ASN A 244 1.71 1.32 5.41
N ARG A 245 1.25 0.54 4.42
CA ARG A 245 0.21 -0.49 4.61
C ARG A 245 0.72 -1.75 5.31
N MET A 246 1.88 -1.73 5.97
CA MET A 246 2.36 -2.90 6.71
C MET A 246 1.47 -3.17 7.93
N GLY A 247 1.20 -4.44 8.20
CA GLY A 247 0.37 -4.82 9.35
C GLY A 247 -1.13 -4.87 9.07
N GLN A 248 -1.53 -4.84 7.80
CA GLN A 248 -2.91 -5.04 7.36
C GLN A 248 -3.11 -6.50 6.94
N TYR A 249 -3.80 -7.26 7.78
CA TYR A 249 -4.08 -8.67 7.56
C TYR A 249 -5.59 -8.89 7.54
N LEU A 250 -6.09 -9.27 6.37
CA LEU A 250 -7.49 -9.60 6.15
C LEU A 250 -7.60 -11.06 5.73
N PHE A 251 -8.41 -11.81 6.46
CA PHE A 251 -8.73 -13.19 6.15
C PHE A 251 -10.23 -13.34 5.95
N VAL A 252 -10.63 -14.02 4.89
CA VAL A 252 -12.03 -14.33 4.59
C VAL A 252 -12.15 -15.84 4.39
N ASN A 253 -12.99 -16.50 5.18
CA ASN A 253 -13.17 -17.95 5.19
C ASN A 253 -11.84 -18.72 5.28
N GLY A 254 -10.92 -18.23 6.11
CA GLY A 254 -9.57 -18.81 6.30
C GLY A 254 -8.53 -18.43 5.25
N ARG A 255 -8.90 -17.69 4.19
CA ARG A 255 -7.98 -17.26 3.13
C ARG A 255 -7.52 -15.85 3.31
N ALA A 256 -6.26 -15.59 3.00
CA ALA A 256 -5.67 -14.27 3.15
C ALA A 256 -5.89 -13.41 1.89
N VAL A 257 -6.76 -12.41 1.97
CA VAL A 257 -7.33 -11.70 0.82
C VAL A 257 -6.91 -10.23 0.79
N ILE A 258 -6.88 -9.65 -0.41
CA ILE A 258 -6.82 -8.21 -0.64
C ILE A 258 -8.16 -7.80 -1.27
N SER A 259 -8.89 -6.91 -0.61
CA SER A 259 -10.14 -6.34 -1.13
C SER A 259 -10.12 -4.82 -0.90
N PRO A 260 -10.10 -4.01 -1.97
CA PRO A 260 -10.22 -2.56 -1.88
C PRO A 260 -11.49 -2.13 -1.16
N GLN A 261 -12.62 -2.80 -1.42
CA GLN A 261 -13.93 -2.50 -0.82
C GLN A 261 -13.93 -2.69 0.70
N ILE A 262 -13.41 -3.83 1.18
CA ILE A 262 -13.31 -4.09 2.62
C ILE A 262 -12.29 -3.13 3.25
N SER A 263 -11.17 -2.88 2.57
CA SER A 263 -10.16 -1.93 3.04
C SER A 263 -10.79 -0.56 3.24
N GLN A 264 -11.49 -0.02 2.24
CA GLN A 264 -12.19 1.26 2.33
C GLN A 264 -13.18 1.29 3.51
N ALA A 265 -13.99 0.25 3.70
CA ALA A 265 -14.91 0.17 4.84
C ALA A 265 -14.18 0.18 6.20
N ILE A 266 -12.98 -0.40 6.29
CA ILE A 266 -12.14 -0.30 7.48
C ILE A 266 -11.69 1.15 7.70
N TYR A 267 -11.19 1.85 6.67
CA TYR A 267 -10.79 3.26 6.79
C TYR A 267 -11.97 4.14 7.20
N GLU A 268 -13.15 3.95 6.61
CA GLU A 268 -14.38 4.66 6.98
C GLU A 268 -14.79 4.37 8.44
N GLY A 269 -14.56 3.14 8.92
CA GLY A 269 -14.79 2.76 10.31
C GLY A 269 -13.86 3.46 11.31
N TYR A 270 -12.60 3.70 10.94
CA TYR A 270 -11.70 4.55 11.73
C TYR A 270 -12.11 6.03 11.66
N GLY A 271 -12.56 6.50 10.48
CA GLY A 271 -13.03 7.86 10.26
C GLY A 271 -11.96 8.89 10.62
N THR A 272 -12.37 9.96 11.32
CA THR A 272 -11.49 11.06 11.74
C THR A 272 -10.45 10.69 12.81
N ARG A 273 -10.50 9.46 13.35
CA ARG A 273 -9.51 9.00 14.35
C ARG A 273 -8.15 8.72 13.72
N LEU A 274 -8.12 8.44 12.42
CA LEU A 274 -6.91 8.12 11.67
C LEU A 274 -6.36 9.41 11.05
N GLY A 275 -5.08 9.71 11.29
CA GLY A 275 -4.41 10.85 10.66
C GLY A 275 -4.31 10.70 9.14
N VAL A 276 -4.16 11.83 8.45
CA VAL A 276 -3.96 11.86 6.99
C VAL A 276 -2.71 11.06 6.62
N ASN A 277 -2.80 10.26 5.54
CA ASN A 277 -1.72 9.37 5.07
C ASN A 277 -1.25 8.31 6.08
N LEU A 278 -2.02 8.04 7.13
CA LEU A 278 -1.77 6.94 8.04
C LEU A 278 -2.64 5.73 7.68
N HIS A 279 -2.09 4.55 7.92
CA HIS A 279 -2.69 3.27 7.63
C HIS A 279 -2.89 2.49 8.92
N PRO A 280 -4.11 2.03 9.23
CA PRO A 280 -4.37 1.28 10.44
C PRO A 280 -3.68 -0.08 10.36
N THR A 281 -3.16 -0.54 11.50
CA THR A 281 -2.71 -1.93 11.66
C THR A 281 -3.91 -2.77 12.12
N TYR A 282 -4.19 -3.89 11.47
CA TYR A 282 -5.29 -4.77 11.86
C TYR A 282 -5.07 -6.21 11.44
N VAL A 283 -5.68 -7.12 12.19
CA VAL A 283 -5.79 -8.55 11.89
C VAL A 283 -7.25 -8.93 12.01
N LEU A 284 -7.93 -9.11 10.87
CA LEU A 284 -9.36 -9.41 10.82
C LEU A 284 -9.59 -10.76 10.14
N GLN A 285 -10.35 -11.61 10.81
CA GLN A 285 -10.85 -12.88 10.30
C GLN A 285 -12.36 -12.76 10.11
N MET A 286 -12.79 -12.82 8.86
CA MET A 286 -14.18 -12.77 8.45
C MET A 286 -14.63 -14.17 8.03
N THR A 287 -15.74 -14.62 8.57
CA THR A 287 -16.51 -15.75 8.07
C THR A 287 -17.71 -15.18 7.36
N LEU A 288 -17.81 -15.39 6.05
CA LEU A 288 -18.86 -14.85 5.20
C LEU A 288 -19.55 -16.02 4.46
N PRO A 289 -20.87 -15.94 4.24
CA PRO A 289 -21.60 -16.94 3.45
C PRO A 289 -20.99 -17.12 2.05
N PRO A 290 -20.85 -18.35 1.54
CA PRO A 290 -20.31 -18.60 0.20
C PRO A 290 -21.09 -17.87 -0.91
N GLU A 291 -22.39 -17.64 -0.72
CA GLU A 291 -23.24 -16.93 -1.67
C GLU A 291 -22.87 -15.46 -1.84
N TRP A 292 -22.18 -14.86 -0.86
CA TRP A 292 -21.82 -13.44 -0.87
C TRP A 292 -20.47 -13.18 -1.53
N ILE A 293 -19.73 -14.24 -1.88
CA ILE A 293 -18.36 -14.13 -2.38
C ILE A 293 -18.18 -14.98 -3.64
N ASP A 294 -17.61 -14.36 -4.66
CA ASP A 294 -16.98 -15.07 -5.77
C ASP A 294 -15.47 -15.15 -5.55
N VAL A 295 -14.96 -16.37 -5.35
CA VAL A 295 -13.54 -16.64 -5.16
C VAL A 295 -12.80 -16.93 -6.48
N ASN A 296 -13.51 -17.03 -7.61
CA ASN A 296 -12.96 -17.45 -8.90
C ASN A 296 -12.57 -16.26 -9.80
N VAL A 297 -11.87 -15.26 -9.24
CA VAL A 297 -11.60 -13.99 -9.94
C VAL A 297 -10.16 -13.87 -10.45
N HIS A 298 -9.18 -14.43 -9.74
CA HIS A 298 -7.76 -14.31 -10.09
C HIS A 298 -7.02 -15.65 -10.00
N PRO A 299 -6.05 -15.97 -10.91
CA PRO A 299 -5.30 -17.22 -10.91
C PRO A 299 -4.61 -17.54 -9.58
N GLN A 300 -4.10 -16.51 -8.88
CA GLN A 300 -3.44 -16.62 -7.57
C GLN A 300 -4.40 -16.54 -6.36
N LYS A 301 -5.73 -16.43 -6.60
CA LYS A 301 -6.79 -16.35 -5.58
C LYS A 301 -6.60 -15.29 -4.48
N ARG A 302 -5.86 -14.21 -4.77
CA ARG A 302 -5.55 -13.13 -3.80
C ARG A 302 -6.70 -12.14 -3.65
N GLU A 303 -7.61 -12.11 -4.61
CA GLU A 303 -8.73 -11.18 -4.70
C GLU A 303 -10.03 -11.98 -4.66
N ILE A 304 -11.01 -11.46 -3.92
CA ILE A 304 -12.37 -11.95 -3.91
C ILE A 304 -13.28 -10.87 -4.48
N ARG A 305 -14.30 -11.26 -5.23
CA ARG A 305 -15.36 -10.33 -5.63
C ARG A 305 -16.53 -10.53 -4.70
N LEU A 306 -16.95 -9.47 -4.05
CA LEU A 306 -18.13 -9.49 -3.18
C LEU A 306 -19.38 -9.35 -4.07
N ARG A 307 -20.37 -10.22 -3.87
CA ARG A 307 -21.67 -10.12 -4.55
C ARG A 307 -22.59 -9.13 -3.83
N GLU A 308 -22.54 -9.14 -2.49
CA GLU A 308 -23.26 -8.21 -1.62
C GLU A 308 -22.31 -7.12 -1.08
N GLU A 309 -21.81 -6.25 -1.97
CA GLU A 309 -20.78 -5.25 -1.62
C GLU A 309 -21.22 -4.31 -0.50
N LYS A 310 -22.43 -3.73 -0.62
CA LYS A 310 -22.93 -2.73 0.34
C LYS A 310 -23.16 -3.32 1.72
N GLY A 311 -23.78 -4.51 1.81
CA GLY A 311 -24.00 -5.20 3.07
C GLY A 311 -22.69 -5.50 3.80
N VAL A 312 -21.69 -6.05 3.09
CA VAL A 312 -20.38 -6.37 3.68
C VAL A 312 -19.64 -5.10 4.12
N GLN A 313 -19.66 -4.03 3.33
CA GLN A 313 -19.03 -2.76 3.72
C GLN A 313 -19.66 -2.16 4.98
N MET A 314 -21.00 -2.14 5.06
CA MET A 314 -21.71 -1.63 6.22
C MET A 314 -21.38 -2.43 7.47
N MET A 315 -21.40 -3.76 7.38
CA MET A 315 -21.03 -4.68 8.45
C MET A 315 -19.61 -4.43 8.94
N VAL A 316 -18.63 -4.35 8.03
CA VAL A 316 -17.23 -4.08 8.37
C VAL A 316 -17.10 -2.74 9.09
N ARG A 317 -17.73 -1.68 8.57
CA ARG A 317 -17.72 -0.35 9.19
C ARG A 317 -18.29 -0.39 10.62
N GLN A 318 -19.41 -1.07 10.81
CA GLN A 318 -20.03 -1.22 12.14
C GLN A 318 -19.15 -2.04 13.10
N ALA A 319 -18.50 -3.10 12.62
CA ALA A 319 -17.58 -3.90 13.41
C ALA A 319 -16.36 -3.08 13.86
N ILE A 320 -15.79 -2.23 12.99
CA ILE A 320 -14.69 -1.34 13.39
C ILE A 320 -15.15 -0.30 14.40
N LEU A 321 -16.32 0.32 14.19
CA LEU A 321 -16.87 1.30 15.13
C LEU A 321 -17.17 0.67 16.50
N SER A 322 -17.66 -0.57 16.55
CA SER A 322 -17.91 -1.27 17.81
C SER A 322 -16.61 -1.57 18.59
N GLY A 323 -15.49 -1.80 17.90
CA GLY A 323 -14.17 -1.95 18.52
C GLY A 323 -13.66 -0.72 19.27
N PHE A 324 -14.20 0.46 18.97
CA PHE A 324 -13.88 1.71 19.68
C PHE A 324 -14.90 2.05 20.78
N LYS A 325 -16.07 1.38 20.82
CA LYS A 325 -17.07 1.59 21.88
C LYS A 325 -16.50 1.13 23.24
N GLY A 326 -16.56 2.01 24.24
CA GLY A 326 -16.01 1.75 25.59
C GLY A 326 -14.54 2.14 25.79
N ARG A 327 -13.79 2.50 24.73
CA ARG A 327 -12.43 3.05 24.81
C ARG A 327 -12.35 4.58 24.72
N GLU A 328 -13.50 5.25 24.58
CA GLU A 328 -13.61 6.72 24.68
C GLU A 328 -13.04 7.28 26.00
N LYS A 329 -12.88 6.44 27.04
CA LYS A 329 -12.28 6.82 28.33
C LYS A 329 -10.74 6.71 28.40
N ARG A 330 -10.03 6.18 27.39
CA ARG A 330 -8.57 5.96 27.47
C ARG A 330 -7.70 6.88 26.63
N ILE A 331 -8.28 7.81 25.88
CA ILE A 331 -7.56 8.99 25.40
C ILE A 331 -7.89 10.13 26.36
N SER A 332 -7.45 10.00 27.61
CA SER A 332 -7.28 11.17 28.45
C SER A 332 -5.96 11.82 28.03
N SER A 333 -5.99 12.60 26.95
CA SER A 333 -5.24 13.85 26.99
C SER A 333 -5.63 14.55 28.29
N PRO A 334 -4.71 15.17 29.06
CA PRO A 334 -5.08 15.84 30.29
C PRO A 334 -6.27 16.77 29.97
N LYS A 335 -7.43 16.47 30.55
CA LYS A 335 -8.62 17.32 30.43
C LYS A 335 -8.32 18.57 31.24
N MET A 336 -7.73 19.55 30.57
CA MET A 336 -7.99 20.93 30.91
C MET A 336 -9.45 21.15 30.46
N GLU A 337 -10.39 21.14 31.42
CA GLU A 337 -11.79 21.43 31.14
C GLU A 337 -11.91 22.90 30.71
N TRP A 338 -11.86 23.11 29.40
CA TRP A 338 -12.41 24.32 28.81
C TRP A 338 -13.92 24.09 28.65
N SER A 339 -14.74 24.79 29.45
CA SER A 339 -16.17 24.85 29.21
C SER A 339 -16.43 25.78 28.02
N PHE A 340 -16.73 25.22 26.85
CA PHE A 340 -17.19 25.96 25.68
C PHE A 340 -18.73 26.07 25.61
N ASP A 341 -19.41 26.03 26.76
CA ASP A 341 -20.88 26.17 26.85
C ASP A 341 -21.37 27.62 26.74
N SER A 342 -20.55 28.51 26.19
CA SER A 342 -21.08 29.65 25.45
C SER A 342 -20.56 29.52 24.03
N PRO A 343 -21.44 29.41 23.01
CA PRO A 343 -21.00 29.64 21.67
C PRO A 343 -20.41 31.04 21.68
N LEU A 344 -19.10 31.16 21.49
CA LEU A 344 -18.56 32.37 20.91
C LEU A 344 -19.32 32.47 19.59
N LYS A 345 -20.39 33.29 19.58
CA LYS A 345 -20.90 33.87 18.36
C LYS A 345 -19.66 34.45 17.71
N LEU A 346 -19.15 33.75 16.71
CA LEU A 346 -18.24 34.29 15.72
C LEU A 346 -18.96 35.52 15.20
N GLN A 347 -18.65 36.67 15.79
CA GLN A 347 -18.98 37.92 15.15
C GLN A 347 -18.15 37.90 13.88
N GLU A 348 -18.84 37.88 12.76
CA GLU A 348 -18.33 38.21 11.43
C GLU A 348 -17.70 39.60 11.47
N THR A 349 -16.49 39.69 12.02
CA THR A 349 -15.60 40.86 11.92
C THR A 349 -14.19 40.34 12.17
N PHE A 350 -13.70 39.49 11.27
CA PHE A 350 -12.34 39.76 10.83
C PHE A 350 -12.49 41.05 10.03
N ASP A 351 -11.88 42.15 10.49
CA ASP A 351 -11.77 43.36 9.67
C ASP A 351 -11.34 42.95 8.26
N GLU A 352 -11.88 43.61 7.23
CA GLU A 352 -11.57 43.30 5.83
C GLU A 352 -10.07 43.04 5.68
N PRO A 353 -9.66 41.98 4.94
CA PRO A 353 -8.25 41.65 4.78
C PRO A 353 -7.54 42.92 4.30
N ILE A 354 -6.62 43.44 5.11
CA ILE A 354 -5.92 44.69 4.82
C ILE A 354 -5.21 44.50 3.48
N GLN A 355 -5.65 45.25 2.45
CA GLN A 355 -5.29 45.00 1.06
C GLN A 355 -3.98 45.69 0.63
N SER A 356 -3.34 46.43 1.53
CA SER A 356 -2.11 47.18 1.23
C SER A 356 -1.04 46.97 2.30
N PHE A 357 0.03 46.31 1.90
CA PHE A 357 1.30 46.27 2.62
C PHE A 357 2.42 46.60 1.65
N THR A 358 3.48 47.23 2.15
CA THR A 358 4.74 47.40 1.42
C THR A 358 5.79 46.51 2.07
N PHE A 359 6.51 45.75 1.23
CA PHE A 359 7.63 44.91 1.65
C PHE A 359 8.90 45.52 1.05
N ASP A 360 9.89 45.78 1.88
CA ASP A 360 11.21 46.15 1.37
C ASP A 360 11.98 44.87 0.99
N SER A 361 12.35 44.77 -0.29
CA SER A 361 12.88 43.54 -0.90
C SER A 361 14.34 43.22 -0.55
N GLN A 362 15.00 44.07 0.25
CA GLN A 362 16.45 43.99 0.50
C GLN A 362 16.87 43.24 1.77
N GLU A 363 15.98 42.91 2.70
CA GLU A 363 16.39 42.19 3.92
C GLU A 363 16.41 40.66 3.77
N GLU A 364 17.49 40.05 4.26
CA GLU A 364 17.70 38.61 4.20
C GLU A 364 16.83 37.83 5.20
N ASP A 365 16.50 38.43 6.35
CA ASP A 365 15.99 37.68 7.50
C ASP A 365 14.52 37.99 7.84
N LEU A 366 13.63 37.14 7.32
CA LEU A 366 12.21 37.18 7.69
C LEU A 366 12.04 36.85 9.18
N PRO A 367 11.27 37.65 9.95
CA PRO A 367 11.07 37.50 11.40
C PRO A 367 10.12 36.33 11.71
N VAL A 368 10.58 35.11 11.49
CA VAL A 368 9.77 33.90 11.64
C VAL A 368 9.52 33.61 13.13
N ILE A 369 8.25 33.61 13.51
CA ILE A 369 7.80 33.14 14.83
C ILE A 369 7.75 31.61 14.84
N GLY A 370 7.28 31.00 13.75
CA GLY A 370 7.19 29.55 13.65
C GLY A 370 6.76 29.07 12.27
N LEU A 371 7.06 27.81 12.00
CA LEU A 371 6.63 27.06 10.82
C LEU A 371 5.95 25.78 11.32
N PHE A 372 4.70 25.56 10.94
CA PHE A 372 3.95 24.36 11.29
C PHE A 372 3.18 23.87 10.07
N ASP A 373 3.32 22.60 9.73
CA ASP A 373 2.77 22.01 8.51
C ASP A 373 3.13 22.83 7.26
N SER A 374 2.15 23.50 6.64
CA SER A 374 2.30 24.39 5.49
C SER A 374 2.14 25.88 5.84
N TYR A 375 2.10 26.24 7.12
CA TYR A 375 1.84 27.60 7.59
C TYR A 375 3.09 28.25 8.18
N LEU A 376 3.46 29.41 7.65
CA LEU A 376 4.52 30.25 8.20
C LEU A 376 3.92 31.41 8.98
N ILE A 377 4.35 31.60 10.22
CA ILE A 377 3.99 32.74 11.06
C ILE A 377 5.15 33.74 11.09
N LEU A 378 4.87 34.98 10.72
CA LEU A 378 5.83 36.08 10.78
C LEU A 378 5.39 37.11 11.81
N HIS A 379 6.34 37.65 12.57
CA HIS A 379 6.11 38.83 13.40
C HIS A 379 6.13 40.09 12.54
N GLN A 380 5.34 41.10 12.88
CA GLN A 380 5.45 42.41 12.24
C GLN A 380 6.80 43.07 12.55
N THR A 381 7.51 43.49 11.52
CA THR A 381 8.69 44.37 11.63
C THR A 381 8.36 45.72 11.01
N PRO A 382 9.19 46.77 11.22
CA PRO A 382 9.02 48.07 10.58
C PRO A 382 8.96 48.04 9.04
N LEU A 383 9.26 46.89 8.43
CA LEU A 383 9.36 46.66 6.99
C LEU A 383 8.15 45.92 6.41
N ILE A 384 7.21 45.47 7.24
CA ILE A 384 5.96 44.79 6.84
C ILE A 384 4.82 45.47 7.59
N ASN A 385 4.37 46.63 7.12
CA ASN A 385 3.60 47.54 7.96
C ASN A 385 2.08 47.36 7.81
N LEU A 386 1.41 46.88 8.86
CA LEU A 386 -0.04 47.07 9.06
C LEU A 386 -0.28 48.54 9.44
N PRO A 387 -1.32 49.21 8.93
CA PRO A 387 -1.66 50.55 9.39
C PRO A 387 -1.96 50.53 10.91
N ASN A 388 -1.10 51.18 11.69
CA ASN A 388 -1.30 51.56 13.09
C ASN A 388 -1.63 50.44 14.10
N GLU A 389 -0.85 49.36 14.15
CA GLU A 389 -0.50 48.60 15.38
C GLU A 389 0.25 47.32 15.00
N GLY A 390 1.11 46.80 15.89
CA GLY A 390 1.85 45.55 15.70
C GLY A 390 0.96 44.34 15.36
N GLY A 391 1.53 43.16 15.12
CA GLY A 391 0.73 41.97 14.77
C GLY A 391 1.53 40.76 14.29
N ILE A 392 0.80 39.73 13.86
CA ILE A 392 1.37 38.53 13.22
C ILE A 392 0.74 38.29 11.86
N PHE A 393 1.54 37.75 10.93
CA PHE A 393 1.08 37.28 9.63
C PHE A 393 1.09 35.76 9.61
N LEU A 394 0.01 35.17 9.12
CA LEU A 394 -0.13 33.76 8.84
C LEU A 394 -0.15 33.57 7.32
N ILE A 395 0.81 32.81 6.80
CA ILE A 395 0.97 32.57 5.37
C ILE A 395 0.78 31.09 5.09
N ASP A 396 -0.16 30.77 4.21
CA ASP A 396 -0.35 29.42 3.67
C ASP A 396 0.62 29.20 2.50
N LEU A 397 1.65 28.39 2.71
CA LEU A 397 2.72 28.15 1.74
C LEU A 397 2.23 27.33 0.54
N GLU A 398 1.19 26.50 0.68
CA GLU A 398 0.61 25.74 -0.43
C GLU A 398 -0.21 26.68 -1.33
N ALA A 399 -1.07 27.50 -0.73
CA ALA A 399 -1.81 28.53 -1.45
C ALA A 399 -0.87 29.55 -2.11
N ALA A 400 0.24 29.91 -1.44
CA ALA A 400 1.27 30.78 -1.97
C ALA A 400 1.96 30.18 -3.20
N THR A 401 2.36 28.91 -3.13
CA THR A 401 2.97 28.19 -4.25
C THR A 401 2.04 28.15 -5.46
N ALA A 402 0.76 27.87 -5.23
CA ALA A 402 -0.27 27.93 -6.27
C ALA A 402 -0.37 29.32 -6.93
N ARG A 403 -0.31 30.42 -6.16
CA ARG A 403 -0.30 31.78 -6.72
C ARG A 403 0.96 32.08 -7.51
N ILE A 404 2.13 31.66 -7.02
CA ILE A 404 3.42 31.87 -7.70
C ILE A 404 3.42 31.15 -9.06
N LEU A 405 3.05 29.87 -9.09
CA LEU A 405 2.98 29.07 -10.31
C LEU A 405 1.98 29.69 -11.31
N TYR A 406 0.83 30.15 -10.82
CA TYR A 406 -0.14 30.84 -11.65
C TYR A 406 0.41 32.11 -12.31
N GLU A 407 1.11 32.94 -11.55
CA GLU A 407 1.60 34.19 -12.10
C GLU A 407 2.75 34.01 -13.09
N ARG A 408 3.64 33.04 -12.83
CA ARG A 408 4.67 32.64 -13.80
C ARG A 408 4.02 32.17 -15.11
N PHE A 409 2.94 31.39 -15.02
CA PHE A 409 2.17 30.95 -16.18
C PHE A 409 1.60 32.13 -16.98
N LEU A 410 0.97 33.11 -16.31
CA LEU A 410 0.45 34.30 -17.00
C LEU A 410 1.54 35.13 -17.68
N LYS A 411 2.72 35.25 -17.05
CA LYS A 411 3.85 36.02 -17.57
C LYS A 411 4.67 35.25 -18.61
N LYS A 412 4.38 33.96 -18.84
CA LYS A 412 5.18 33.03 -19.68
C LYS A 412 6.67 33.02 -19.28
N GLU A 413 6.94 33.20 -18.00
CA GLU A 413 8.31 33.12 -17.47
C GLU A 413 8.74 31.65 -17.38
N ILE A 414 9.86 31.32 -18.01
CA ILE A 414 10.39 29.96 -18.00
C ILE A 414 10.95 29.66 -16.60
N ALA A 415 10.39 28.64 -15.94
CA ALA A 415 10.89 28.16 -14.66
C ALA A 415 12.28 27.50 -14.81
N PRO A 416 13.17 27.59 -13.79
CA PRO A 416 14.42 26.85 -13.80
C PRO A 416 14.15 25.34 -13.83
N PHE A 417 14.85 24.62 -14.72
CA PHE A 417 14.73 23.17 -14.86
C PHE A 417 15.84 22.44 -14.12
N GLN A 418 15.48 21.30 -13.54
CA GLN A 418 16.44 20.29 -13.13
C GLN A 418 16.30 19.07 -14.05
N THR A 419 17.38 18.70 -14.73
CA THR A 419 17.42 17.46 -15.52
C THR A 419 17.28 16.27 -14.60
N LEU A 420 16.38 15.35 -14.95
CA LEU A 420 16.16 14.12 -14.18
C LEU A 420 17.33 13.16 -14.39
N LEU A 421 17.79 12.52 -13.32
CA LEU A 421 18.86 11.51 -13.38
C LEU A 421 18.47 10.30 -14.24
N PHE A 422 17.18 9.96 -14.23
CA PHE A 422 16.57 8.95 -15.08
C PHE A 422 15.30 9.56 -15.71
N PRO A 423 15.18 9.59 -17.05
CA PRO A 423 13.98 10.09 -17.70
C PRO A 423 12.74 9.29 -17.28
N LEU A 424 11.62 9.97 -17.05
CA LEU A 424 10.35 9.34 -16.69
C LEU A 424 9.53 9.06 -17.94
N THR A 425 8.94 7.87 -18.01
CA THR A 425 8.09 7.45 -19.12
C THR A 425 6.63 7.47 -18.68
N LEU A 426 5.81 8.28 -19.35
CA LEU A 426 4.40 8.48 -19.03
C LEU A 426 3.52 8.02 -20.21
N GLU A 427 2.50 7.20 -19.93
CA GLU A 427 1.58 6.64 -20.93
C GLU A 427 0.25 7.38 -20.91
N PHE A 428 -0.30 7.68 -22.10
CA PHE A 428 -1.54 8.43 -22.31
C PHE A 428 -2.40 7.73 -23.36
N THR A 429 -3.68 8.07 -23.43
CA THR A 429 -4.52 7.65 -24.58
C THR A 429 -4.05 8.35 -25.86
N PRO A 430 -4.32 7.79 -27.06
CA PRO A 430 -3.96 8.44 -28.33
C PRO A 430 -4.49 9.87 -28.45
N HIS A 431 -5.72 10.11 -27.95
CA HIS A 431 -6.36 11.43 -27.95
C HIS A 431 -5.65 12.41 -27.02
N GLU A 432 -5.38 12.03 -25.77
CA GLU A 432 -4.66 12.89 -24.83
C GLU A 432 -3.26 13.24 -25.33
N LYS A 433 -2.58 12.28 -25.97
CA LYS A 433 -1.26 12.52 -26.56
C LYS A 433 -1.32 13.54 -27.70
N GLU A 434 -2.32 13.44 -28.56
CA GLU A 434 -2.53 14.40 -29.64
C GLU A 434 -2.72 15.80 -29.07
N GLN A 435 -3.57 15.96 -28.04
CA GLN A 435 -3.80 17.25 -27.39
C GLN A 435 -2.53 17.80 -26.73
N LEU A 436 -1.80 17.00 -25.95
CA LEU A 436 -0.56 17.45 -25.30
C LEU A 436 0.54 17.81 -26.32
N SER A 437 0.60 17.11 -27.45
CA SER A 437 1.60 17.37 -28.49
C SER A 437 1.46 18.75 -29.12
N LEU A 438 0.24 19.29 -29.18
CA LEU A 438 -0.03 20.64 -29.71
C LEU A 438 0.48 21.76 -28.79
N TYR A 439 0.74 21.47 -27.52
CA TYR A 439 1.05 22.47 -26.48
C TYR A 439 2.35 22.19 -25.73
N ILE A 440 3.30 21.45 -26.32
CA ILE A 440 4.59 21.10 -25.69
C ILE A 440 5.36 22.33 -25.20
N GLU A 441 5.40 23.41 -25.98
CA GLU A 441 6.11 24.65 -25.59
C GLU A 441 5.42 25.36 -24.39
N GLU A 442 4.09 25.29 -24.29
CA GLU A 442 3.36 25.85 -23.14
C GLU A 442 3.59 24.99 -21.88
N ILE A 443 3.64 23.67 -22.03
CA ILE A 443 3.96 22.73 -20.95
C ILE A 443 5.41 22.93 -20.47
N LYS A 444 6.34 23.17 -21.41
CA LYS A 444 7.72 23.53 -21.10
C LYS A 444 7.81 24.83 -20.31
N ALA A 445 7.05 25.86 -20.67
CA ALA A 445 6.97 27.09 -19.89
C ALA A 445 6.47 26.87 -18.44
N MET A 446 5.68 25.82 -18.18
CA MET A 446 5.26 25.42 -16.82
C MET A 446 6.38 24.71 -16.02
N GLY A 447 7.56 24.49 -16.60
CA GLY A 447 8.68 23.82 -15.94
C GLY A 447 8.66 22.30 -16.11
N ILE A 448 7.98 21.78 -17.14
CA ILE A 448 7.94 20.34 -17.45
C ILE A 448 8.47 20.13 -18.87
N ASP A 449 9.64 19.51 -19.01
CA ASP A 449 10.24 19.23 -20.31
C ASP A 449 9.87 17.82 -20.77
N ILE A 450 8.97 17.74 -21.76
CA ILE A 450 8.47 16.46 -22.32
C ILE A 450 8.82 16.32 -23.79
N ARG A 451 9.06 15.08 -24.23
CA ARG A 451 9.23 14.72 -25.64
C ARG A 451 8.39 13.48 -26.01
N PRO A 452 7.78 13.45 -27.21
CA PRO A 452 6.97 12.33 -27.63
C PRO A 452 7.81 11.06 -27.87
N PHE A 453 7.27 9.90 -27.49
CA PHE A 453 7.88 8.59 -27.72
C PHE A 453 6.80 7.54 -28.05
N GLY A 454 6.97 6.76 -29.12
CA GLY A 454 5.96 5.78 -29.55
C GLY A 454 4.59 6.39 -29.90
N GLU A 455 3.51 5.62 -29.81
CA GLU A 455 2.15 6.06 -30.17
C GLU A 455 1.37 6.64 -28.99
N THR A 456 1.67 6.26 -27.75
CA THR A 456 0.89 6.64 -26.55
C THR A 456 1.73 7.27 -25.45
N THR A 457 3.04 7.43 -25.66
CA THR A 457 3.97 7.74 -24.57
C THR A 457 4.63 9.12 -24.72
N PHE A 458 4.94 9.76 -23.60
CA PHE A 458 5.89 10.87 -23.48
C PHE A 458 7.05 10.49 -22.56
N ILE A 459 8.24 11.00 -22.86
CA ILE A 459 9.39 10.94 -21.97
C ILE A 459 9.60 12.33 -21.37
N VAL A 460 9.82 12.39 -20.06
CA VAL A 460 10.10 13.61 -19.31
C VAL A 460 11.60 13.64 -19.03
N ASP A 461 12.31 14.64 -19.56
CA ASP A 461 13.76 14.77 -19.41
C ASP A 461 14.15 15.76 -18.29
N ALA A 462 13.30 16.75 -17.98
CA ALA A 462 13.56 17.74 -16.94
C ALA A 462 12.28 18.25 -16.27
N LEU A 463 12.39 18.64 -14.99
CA LEU A 463 11.29 19.13 -14.18
C LEU A 463 11.75 20.28 -13.26
N SER A 464 10.88 21.25 -13.00
CA SER A 464 11.11 22.29 -12.00
C SER A 464 11.07 21.72 -10.57
N SER A 465 11.85 22.30 -9.65
CA SER A 465 11.90 21.90 -8.22
C SER A 465 10.56 21.98 -7.50
N ASP A 466 9.63 22.76 -8.05
CA ASP A 466 8.35 23.08 -7.44
C ASP A 466 7.27 22.02 -7.79
N ILE A 467 7.61 21.03 -8.63
CA ILE A 467 6.68 19.98 -9.12
C ILE A 467 7.17 18.60 -8.66
N GLU A 468 6.25 17.78 -8.13
CA GLU A 468 6.53 16.40 -7.71
C GLU A 468 6.35 15.40 -8.87
N GLU A 469 7.33 14.51 -9.07
CA GLU A 469 7.32 13.47 -10.11
C GLU A 469 6.07 12.57 -10.04
N GLU A 470 5.64 12.20 -8.84
CA GLU A 470 4.50 11.31 -8.59
C GLU A 470 3.15 11.87 -9.06
N LYS A 471 3.05 13.20 -9.17
CA LYS A 471 1.82 13.89 -9.59
C LYS A 471 1.80 14.23 -11.08
N LEU A 472 2.91 13.97 -11.78
CA LEU A 472 3.11 14.45 -13.13
C LEU A 472 2.12 13.83 -14.14
N GLN A 473 1.82 12.55 -13.98
CA GLN A 473 0.83 11.83 -14.79
C GLN A 473 -0.55 12.51 -14.71
N GLY A 474 -1.09 12.67 -13.50
CA GLY A 474 -2.42 13.27 -13.30
C GLY A 474 -2.48 14.75 -13.71
N LEU A 475 -1.37 15.48 -13.57
CA LEU A 475 -1.27 16.86 -14.06
C LEU A 475 -1.40 16.91 -15.59
N LEU A 476 -0.62 16.10 -16.31
CA LEU A 476 -0.63 16.07 -17.77
C LEU A 476 -1.97 15.54 -18.32
N GLU A 477 -2.59 14.55 -17.67
CA GLU A 477 -3.95 14.10 -18.00
C GLU A 477 -4.98 15.23 -17.86
N SER A 478 -4.90 16.00 -16.77
CA SER A 478 -5.78 17.15 -16.53
C SER A 478 -5.55 18.26 -17.56
N LEU A 479 -4.29 18.51 -17.94
CA LEU A 479 -3.94 19.46 -19.00
C LEU A 479 -4.48 19.01 -20.36
N ALA A 480 -4.36 17.74 -20.70
CA ALA A 480 -4.90 17.18 -21.94
C ALA A 480 -6.41 17.41 -22.05
N GLN A 481 -7.16 17.18 -20.96
CA GLN A 481 -8.60 17.45 -20.90
C GLN A 481 -8.95 18.92 -21.02
N ILE A 482 -8.12 19.82 -20.49
CA ILE A 482 -8.34 21.27 -20.60
C ILE A 482 -8.04 21.76 -22.02
N PHE A 483 -7.00 21.23 -22.65
CA PHE A 483 -6.63 21.57 -24.03
C PHE A 483 -7.64 21.07 -25.05
N ASP A 484 -8.30 19.94 -24.77
CA ASP A 484 -9.41 19.40 -25.57
C ASP A 484 -10.66 20.29 -25.53
N GLN A 485 -10.82 21.11 -24.47
CA GLN A 485 -11.97 21.99 -24.32
C GLN A 485 -11.79 23.30 -25.08
N ASN A 486 -12.79 23.66 -25.89
CA ASN A 486 -12.82 24.92 -26.61
C ASN A 486 -13.24 26.09 -25.68
N LEU A 487 -12.33 26.48 -24.80
CA LEU A 487 -12.57 27.49 -23.76
C LEU A 487 -12.14 28.89 -24.20
N VAL A 488 -12.85 29.90 -23.71
CA VAL A 488 -12.40 31.30 -23.82
C VAL A 488 -11.06 31.45 -23.10
N GLN A 489 -10.12 32.23 -23.66
CA GLN A 489 -8.76 32.41 -23.17
C GLN A 489 -8.66 32.59 -21.65
N LYS A 490 -9.50 33.47 -21.08
CA LYS A 490 -9.52 33.78 -19.64
C LYS A 490 -9.97 32.60 -18.76
N GLU A 491 -10.85 31.74 -19.28
CA GLU A 491 -11.33 30.55 -18.59
C GLU A 491 -10.33 29.39 -18.71
N ARG A 492 -9.69 29.27 -19.87
CA ARG A 492 -8.57 28.34 -20.11
C ARG A 492 -7.42 28.65 -19.15
N GLU A 493 -6.99 29.90 -19.08
CA GLU A 493 -5.93 30.36 -18.17
C GLU A 493 -6.26 30.04 -16.71
N LYS A 494 -7.52 30.23 -16.28
CA LYS A 494 -7.98 29.89 -14.92
C LYS A 494 -7.94 28.39 -14.64
N LYS A 495 -8.31 27.53 -15.60
CA LYS A 495 -8.26 26.06 -15.43
C LYS A 495 -6.83 25.53 -15.47
N LEU A 496 -5.98 26.06 -16.34
CA LEU A 496 -4.54 25.72 -16.40
C LEU A 496 -3.84 26.10 -15.09
N ALA A 497 -4.13 27.29 -14.57
CA ALA A 497 -3.69 27.75 -13.26
C ALA A 497 -4.12 26.83 -12.11
N LEU A 498 -5.38 26.39 -12.15
CA LEU A 498 -5.93 25.48 -11.17
C LEU A 498 -5.26 24.11 -11.26
N SER A 499 -4.98 23.62 -12.46
CA SER A 499 -4.22 22.39 -12.70
C SER A 499 -2.79 22.48 -12.12
N ALA A 500 -2.07 23.57 -12.40
CA ALA A 500 -0.74 23.82 -11.83
C ALA A 500 -0.76 24.02 -10.29
N SER A 501 -1.88 24.48 -9.72
CA SER A 501 -2.03 24.56 -8.27
C SER A 501 -2.29 23.20 -7.59
N TYR A 502 -2.69 22.17 -8.34
CA TYR A 502 -2.77 20.79 -7.82
C TYR A 502 -1.41 20.10 -7.83
N SER A 503 -0.47 20.56 -8.67
CA SER A 503 0.92 20.09 -8.69
C SER A 503 1.83 20.78 -7.68
N ALA A 504 1.38 21.86 -7.03
CA ALA A 504 2.05 22.42 -5.87
C ALA A 504 2.30 21.31 -4.83
N ARG A 505 3.57 21.21 -4.43
CA ARG A 505 4.15 20.21 -3.51
C ARG A 505 3.17 19.79 -2.40
N SER A 506 2.89 18.48 -2.28
CA SER A 506 2.08 17.94 -1.18
C SER A 506 3.00 17.25 -0.17
N GLN A 507 3.03 17.78 1.06
CA GLN A 507 3.22 17.19 2.41
C GLN A 507 4.03 15.88 2.63
N THR A 508 4.76 15.36 1.65
CA THR A 508 5.59 14.15 1.75
C THR A 508 7.00 14.49 2.25
N LYS A 509 7.45 15.73 2.01
CA LYS A 509 8.60 16.38 2.65
C LYS A 509 8.11 17.65 3.34
N GLY A 510 8.21 17.72 4.67
CA GLY A 510 7.88 18.93 5.42
C GLY A 510 8.66 20.16 4.91
N TRP A 511 8.08 21.34 5.07
CA TRP A 511 8.72 22.60 4.70
C TRP A 511 9.96 22.84 5.55
N THR A 512 11.09 23.16 4.92
CA THR A 512 12.21 23.76 5.64
C THR A 512 11.99 25.27 5.79
N LEU A 513 12.55 25.87 6.83
CA LEU A 513 12.49 27.32 7.01
C LEU A 513 13.09 28.09 5.83
N VAL A 514 14.14 27.53 5.19
CA VAL A 514 14.77 28.15 4.02
C VAL A 514 13.82 28.19 2.84
N GLU A 515 13.19 27.06 2.52
CA GLU A 515 12.19 26.97 1.44
C GLU A 515 10.99 27.87 1.72
N ALA A 516 10.46 27.86 2.95
CA ALA A 516 9.33 28.70 3.34
C ALA A 516 9.66 30.19 3.15
N LYS A 517 10.85 30.63 3.59
CA LYS A 517 11.32 32.02 3.40
C LYS A 517 11.44 32.36 1.91
N GLN A 518 11.95 31.45 1.08
CA GLN A 518 12.06 31.66 -0.38
C GLN A 518 10.69 31.75 -1.06
N THR A 519 9.75 30.88 -0.69
CA THR A 519 8.37 30.91 -1.18
C THR A 519 7.69 32.23 -0.84
N VAL A 520 7.85 32.73 0.38
CA VAL A 520 7.30 34.05 0.76
C VAL A 520 7.93 35.17 -0.07
N LYS A 521 9.26 35.18 -0.24
CA LYS A 521 9.93 36.17 -1.09
C LYS A 521 9.45 36.12 -2.54
N ALA A 522 9.16 34.93 -3.08
CA ALA A 522 8.61 34.77 -4.42
C ALA A 522 7.13 35.20 -4.50
N LEU A 523 6.32 34.86 -3.49
CA LEU A 523 4.92 35.27 -3.39
C LEU A 523 4.79 36.79 -3.41
N LEU A 524 5.65 37.51 -2.69
CA LEU A 524 5.60 38.97 -2.59
C LEU A 524 5.96 39.69 -3.90
N LYS A 525 6.62 39.00 -4.85
CA LYS A 525 6.88 39.52 -6.20
C LYS A 525 5.70 39.34 -7.15
N THR A 526 4.65 38.66 -6.70
CA THR A 526 3.43 38.47 -7.49
C THR A 526 2.57 39.73 -7.48
N SER A 527 1.84 39.96 -8.57
CA SER A 527 0.88 41.03 -8.79
C SER A 527 -0.29 41.01 -7.81
N SER A 528 -0.64 39.82 -7.29
CA SER A 528 -1.71 39.65 -6.31
C SER A 528 -1.32 38.58 -5.27
N PRO A 529 -0.59 38.97 -4.21
CA PRO A 529 -0.04 38.03 -3.22
C PRO A 529 -1.04 37.61 -2.14
N TYR A 530 -2.30 38.04 -2.19
CA TYR A 530 -3.30 37.92 -1.10
C TYR A 530 -4.31 36.80 -1.24
N ASP A 531 -4.53 36.35 -2.47
CA ASP A 531 -5.45 35.29 -2.81
C ASP A 531 -4.71 34.28 -3.66
N CYS A 532 -5.17 33.05 -3.74
CA CYS A 532 -4.73 32.08 -4.74
C CYS A 532 -5.79 31.94 -5.85
N PRO A 533 -5.47 31.29 -6.98
CA PRO A 533 -6.44 31.09 -8.08
C PRO A 533 -7.71 30.30 -7.68
N LYS A 534 -7.67 29.55 -6.57
CA LYS A 534 -8.82 28.85 -5.97
C LYS A 534 -9.75 29.76 -5.17
N GLY A 535 -9.37 31.03 -4.96
CA GLY A 535 -10.11 31.97 -4.12
C GLY A 535 -9.83 31.83 -2.61
N MET A 536 -8.80 31.06 -2.23
CA MET A 536 -8.35 30.99 -0.84
C MET A 536 -7.36 32.12 -0.55
N LYS A 537 -7.35 32.64 0.68
CA LYS A 537 -6.36 33.64 1.11
C LYS A 537 -4.97 32.99 1.25
N THR A 538 -3.95 33.66 0.75
CA THR A 538 -2.54 33.25 0.88
C THR A 538 -1.87 33.88 2.09
N ILE A 539 -2.29 35.10 2.46
CA ILE A 539 -1.78 35.84 3.61
C ILE A 539 -2.98 36.31 4.45
N VAL A 540 -2.92 36.06 5.75
CA VAL A 540 -3.88 36.57 6.74
C VAL A 540 -3.09 37.30 7.82
N ALA A 541 -3.54 38.48 8.23
CA ALA A 541 -2.91 39.27 9.28
C ALA A 541 -3.81 39.32 10.53
N LEU A 542 -3.20 39.26 11.70
CA LEU A 542 -3.85 39.50 12.99
C LEU A 542 -3.16 40.69 13.66
N SER A 543 -3.90 41.79 13.81
CA SER A 543 -3.40 42.96 14.52
C SER A 543 -3.28 42.67 16.02
N HIS A 544 -2.37 43.40 16.68
CA HIS A 544 -2.12 43.30 18.11
C HIS A 544 -3.38 43.60 18.92
N ASP A 545 -4.18 44.60 18.51
CA ASP A 545 -5.47 44.88 19.13
C ASP A 545 -6.53 43.80 18.86
N GLY A 546 -6.53 43.20 17.66
CA GLY A 546 -7.36 42.04 17.37
C GLY A 546 -7.03 40.88 18.30
N ILE A 547 -5.74 40.58 18.49
CA ILE A 547 -5.27 39.57 19.44
C ILE A 547 -5.67 39.95 20.86
N LYS A 548 -5.45 41.20 21.28
CA LYS A 548 -5.80 41.69 22.63
C LYS A 548 -7.29 41.55 22.92
N LYS A 549 -8.17 41.82 21.94
CA LYS A 549 -9.63 41.63 22.04
C LYS A 549 -10.00 40.17 22.27
N LEU A 550 -9.26 39.20 21.73
CA LEU A 550 -9.49 37.77 22.00
C LEU A 550 -9.29 37.40 23.48
N PHE A 551 -8.48 38.17 24.22
CA PHE A 551 -8.21 37.94 25.64
C PHE A 551 -9.01 38.85 26.58
N GLN A 552 -9.81 39.79 26.06
CA GLN A 552 -10.67 40.64 26.89
C GLN A 552 -11.97 39.91 27.22
N LYS A 553 -12.32 39.86 28.52
CA LYS A 553 -13.62 39.36 28.98
C LYS A 553 -14.73 40.20 28.33
N LYS A 554 -15.64 39.54 27.60
CA LYS A 554 -16.89 40.19 27.17
C LYS A 554 -17.67 40.58 28.43
N ASN A 555 -17.86 41.88 28.68
CA ASN A 555 -18.84 42.33 29.65
C ASN A 555 -20.21 41.88 29.14
N SER A 556 -20.78 40.89 29.83
CA SER A 556 -22.10 40.32 29.62
C SER A 556 -23.20 41.31 29.97
#